data_AF-A0A7W0YB27-F1
#
_entry.id   AF-A0A7W0YB27-F1
#
_cell.length_a   1.000
_cell.length_b   1.000
_cell.length_c   1.000
_cell.angle_alpha   90.00
_cell.angle_beta   90.00
_cell.angle_gamma   90.00
#
_symmetry.space_group_name_H-M   'P 1'
#
loop_
_entity.id
_entity.type
_entity.pdbx_description
1 polymer ?
#
loop_
_entity_poly.entity_id
_entity_poly.type
_entity_poly.pdbx_seq_one_letter_code
_entity_poly.pdbx_strand_id
1 'polypeptide(L)'
;MKKNQLSPRGFTLIELLVVITVIAILMGLLFPAFKGVQDQAKQTQAKNDLTQVVTAVNAFYTEYGRYPVPGSPGGPDYFIFDSNSQNLMDVLRADGLSWDSSTGENLNPKRIVFFSPPYAKDPTNPRSGIAPGTGANAGNTMILGGALIDFVSTGITTTTW
;
A
#
# COMPACT_ATOMS: atom_id res chain seq x y z
N MET A 1 6.37 27.62 62.15
CA MET A 1 6.20 26.89 60.87
C MET A 1 7.58 26.48 60.35
N LYS A 2 7.96 25.19 60.44
CA LYS A 2 9.24 24.68 59.92
C LYS A 2 9.05 24.26 58.46
N LYS A 3 9.74 24.92 57.54
CA LYS A 3 9.78 24.53 56.13
C LYS A 3 10.85 23.44 55.97
N ASN A 4 10.44 22.19 55.76
CA ASN A 4 11.34 21.11 55.38
C ASN A 4 11.82 21.38 53.95
N GLN A 5 13.04 21.91 53.83
CA GLN A 5 13.72 22.07 52.55
C GLN A 5 14.30 20.70 52.15
N LEU A 6 13.68 20.04 51.17
CA LEU A 6 14.21 18.83 50.56
C LEU A 6 15.36 19.23 49.62
N SER A 7 16.60 18.94 50.02
CA SER A 7 17.79 19.21 49.22
C SER A 7 17.73 18.46 47.89
N PRO A 8 17.94 19.12 46.74
CA PRO A 8 18.04 18.42 45.46
C PRO A 8 19.28 17.52 45.47
N ARG A 9 19.06 16.21 45.32
CA ARG A 9 20.14 15.22 45.17
C ARG A 9 20.82 15.46 43.81
N GLY A 10 22.12 15.75 43.82
CA GLY A 10 22.92 15.86 42.60
C GLY A 10 23.09 14.50 41.93
N PHE A 11 23.02 14.48 40.59
CA PHE A 11 23.19 13.28 39.78
C PHE A 11 24.68 12.88 39.76
N THR A 12 25.00 11.62 40.06
CA THR A 12 26.39 11.17 40.01
C THR A 12 26.77 10.83 38.57
N LEU A 13 28.03 11.10 38.18
CA LEU A 13 28.55 10.70 36.86
C LEU A 13 28.48 9.19 36.65
N ILE A 14 28.59 8.42 37.74
CA ILE A 14 28.49 6.95 37.73
C ILE A 14 27.06 6.49 37.40
N GLU A 15 26.03 7.12 37.97
CA GLU A 15 24.63 6.82 37.62
C GLU A 15 24.37 7.07 36.13
N LEU A 16 24.92 8.15 35.56
CA LEU A 16 24.78 8.41 34.13
C LEU A 16 25.53 7.38 33.27
N LEU A 17 26.74 7.00 33.69
CA LEU A 17 27.61 6.07 32.96
C LEU A 17 27.03 4.65 32.92
N VAL A 18 26.45 4.17 34.02
CA VAL A 18 25.77 2.87 34.05
C VAL A 18 24.53 2.87 33.13
N VAL A 19 23.79 3.97 33.07
CA VAL A 19 22.58 4.03 32.25
C VAL A 19 22.90 3.95 30.76
N ILE A 20 23.90 4.71 30.28
CA ILE A 20 24.27 4.67 28.87
C ILE A 20 24.89 3.33 28.46
N THR A 21 25.62 2.67 29.38
CA THR A 21 26.20 1.35 29.10
C THR A 21 25.12 0.27 28.98
N VAL A 22 24.11 0.29 29.85
CA VAL A 22 22.96 -0.61 29.72
C VAL A 22 22.17 -0.34 28.43
N ILE A 23 21.91 0.92 28.07
CA ILE A 23 21.22 1.27 26.81
C ILE A 23 22.02 0.78 25.58
N ALA A 24 23.36 0.93 25.58
CA ALA A 24 24.21 0.48 24.49
C ALA A 24 24.16 -1.04 24.29
N ILE A 25 24.16 -1.81 25.37
CA ILE A 25 24.02 -3.28 25.31
C ILE A 25 22.65 -3.67 24.73
N LEU A 26 21.57 -3.05 25.21
CA LEU A 26 20.21 -3.33 24.72
C LEU A 26 20.06 -2.98 23.23
N MET A 27 20.55 -1.82 22.81
CA MET A 27 20.55 -1.38 21.40
C MET A 27 21.39 -2.31 20.52
N GLY A 28 22.56 -2.75 21.00
CA GLY A 28 23.46 -3.65 20.27
C GLY A 28 22.83 -5.01 19.96
N LEU A 29 21.96 -5.51 20.85
CA LEU A 29 21.20 -6.74 20.63
C LEU A 29 19.98 -6.53 19.71
N LEU A 30 19.37 -5.34 19.73
CA LEU A 30 18.17 -5.03 18.94
C LEU A 30 18.46 -4.69 17.47
N PHE A 31 19.57 -4.01 17.19
CA PHE A 31 19.92 -3.52 15.85
C PHE A 31 19.91 -4.59 14.74
N PRO A 32 20.48 -5.81 14.92
CA PRO A 32 20.50 -6.82 13.85
C PRO A 32 19.10 -7.35 13.50
N ALA A 33 18.15 -7.39 14.44
CA ALA A 33 16.80 -7.90 14.22
C ALA A 33 15.89 -6.88 13.50
N PHE A 34 16.24 -5.60 13.49
CA PHE A 34 15.36 -4.54 13.00
C PHE A 34 15.12 -4.58 11.49
N LYS A 35 16.12 -5.00 10.69
CA LYS A 35 16.00 -5.05 9.23
C LYS A 35 14.94 -6.06 8.76
N GLY A 36 14.93 -7.26 9.34
CA GLY A 36 13.95 -8.29 8.98
C GLY A 36 12.51 -7.93 9.34
N VAL A 37 12.31 -7.21 10.46
CA VAL A 37 10.99 -6.72 10.88
C VAL A 37 10.45 -5.67 9.90
N GLN A 38 11.32 -4.82 9.36
CA GLN A 38 10.91 -3.81 8.38
C GLN A 38 10.43 -4.47 7.06
N ASP A 39 11.15 -5.48 6.57
CA ASP A 39 10.75 -6.20 5.36
C ASP A 39 9.47 -7.01 5.58
N GLN A 40 9.31 -7.63 6.76
CA GLN A 40 8.09 -8.32 7.14
C GLN A 40 6.89 -7.36 7.27
N ALA A 41 7.11 -6.14 7.77
CA ALA A 41 6.08 -5.10 7.83
C ALA A 41 5.63 -4.67 6.44
N LYS A 42 6.56 -4.49 5.49
CA LYS A 42 6.24 -4.20 4.08
C LYS A 42 5.42 -5.32 3.44
N GLN A 43 5.81 -6.59 3.64
CA GLN A 43 5.04 -7.74 3.14
C GLN A 43 3.64 -7.84 3.76
N THR A 44 3.54 -7.60 5.07
CA THR A 44 2.26 -7.62 5.79
C THR A 44 1.34 -6.51 5.28
N GLN A 45 1.88 -5.31 5.05
CA GLN A 45 1.14 -4.21 4.46
C GLN A 45 0.66 -4.57 3.06
N ALA A 46 1.54 -5.10 2.21
CA ALA A 46 1.16 -5.52 0.86
C ALA A 46 0.04 -6.57 0.85
N LYS A 47 0.10 -7.56 1.75
CA LYS A 47 -0.96 -8.56 1.91
C LYS A 47 -2.29 -7.94 2.32
N ASN A 48 -2.27 -6.97 3.24
CA ASN A 48 -3.48 -6.26 3.67
C ASN A 48 -4.07 -5.43 2.53
N ASP A 49 -3.22 -4.74 1.77
CA ASP A 49 -3.61 -3.94 0.61
C ASP A 49 -4.33 -4.82 -0.43
N LEU A 50 -3.78 -6.00 -0.78
CA LEU A 50 -4.43 -6.95 -1.68
C LEU A 50 -5.75 -7.49 -1.14
N THR A 51 -5.81 -7.78 0.16
CA THR A 51 -7.03 -8.29 0.79
C THR A 51 -8.16 -7.27 0.67
N GLN A 52 -7.86 -5.98 0.81
CA GLN A 52 -8.86 -4.93 0.64
C GLN A 52 -9.31 -4.79 -0.82
N VAL A 53 -8.39 -4.92 -1.80
CA VAL A 53 -8.74 -4.92 -3.23
C VAL A 53 -9.65 -6.11 -3.57
N VAL A 54 -9.31 -7.32 -3.13
CA VAL A 54 -10.15 -8.52 -3.36
C VAL A 54 -11.54 -8.35 -2.76
N THR A 55 -11.63 -7.77 -1.55
CA THR A 55 -12.92 -7.49 -0.91
C THR A 55 -13.74 -6.50 -1.73
N ALA A 56 -13.11 -5.45 -2.27
CA ALA A 56 -13.77 -4.47 -3.11
C ALA A 56 -14.26 -5.07 -4.45
N VAL A 57 -13.46 -5.94 -5.07
CA VAL A 57 -13.86 -6.67 -6.30
C VAL A 57 -15.07 -7.57 -6.04
N ASN A 58 -15.08 -8.29 -4.93
CA ASN A 58 -16.21 -9.15 -4.55
C ASN A 58 -17.48 -8.33 -4.26
N ALA A 59 -17.33 -7.16 -3.63
CA ALA A 59 -18.43 -6.23 -3.42
C ALA A 59 -18.99 -5.69 -4.75
N PHE A 60 -18.10 -5.36 -5.71
CA PHE A 60 -18.50 -4.97 -7.06
C PHE A 60 -19.27 -6.09 -7.78
N TYR A 61 -18.77 -7.34 -7.71
CA TYR A 61 -19.45 -8.49 -8.31
C TYR A 61 -20.84 -8.74 -7.70
N THR A 62 -20.98 -8.54 -6.39
CA THR A 62 -22.27 -8.66 -5.70
C THR A 62 -23.28 -7.62 -6.18
N GLU A 63 -22.82 -6.40 -6.49
CA GLU A 63 -23.67 -5.29 -6.94
C GLU A 63 -24.05 -5.38 -8.42
N TYR A 64 -23.11 -5.78 -9.29
CA TYR A 64 -23.27 -5.72 -10.75
C TYR A 64 -23.34 -7.09 -11.45
N GLY A 65 -23.09 -8.19 -10.73
CA GLY A 65 -23.09 -9.56 -11.27
C GLY A 65 -21.96 -9.86 -12.26
N ARG A 66 -20.97 -8.97 -12.38
CA ARG A 66 -19.83 -9.05 -13.29
C ARG A 66 -18.57 -8.51 -12.61
N TYR A 67 -17.41 -8.96 -13.06
CA TYR A 67 -16.13 -8.42 -12.59
C TYR A 67 -15.84 -7.04 -13.17
N PRO A 68 -15.07 -6.18 -12.47
CA PRO A 68 -14.68 -4.85 -12.91
C PRO A 68 -13.60 -4.90 -14.01
N VAL A 69 -13.90 -5.55 -15.13
CA VAL A 69 -13.04 -5.67 -16.32
C VAL A 69 -13.78 -5.16 -17.56
N PRO A 70 -13.09 -4.51 -18.51
CA PRO A 70 -13.67 -4.15 -19.81
C PRO A 70 -14.18 -5.40 -20.53
N GLY A 71 -15.40 -5.34 -21.07
CA GLY A 71 -16.10 -6.51 -21.58
C GLY A 71 -15.85 -6.75 -23.07
N SER A 72 -14.82 -7.52 -23.43
CA SER A 72 -14.89 -8.22 -24.72
C SER A 72 -15.78 -9.46 -24.58
N PRO A 73 -16.88 -9.58 -25.34
CA PRO A 73 -17.67 -10.80 -25.36
C PRO A 73 -16.91 -11.89 -26.14
N GLY A 74 -15.94 -12.55 -25.52
CA GLY A 74 -15.39 -13.81 -26.08
C GLY A 74 -13.88 -14.07 -26.02
N GLY A 75 -13.12 -13.60 -25.02
CA GLY A 75 -11.72 -14.00 -24.84
C GLY A 75 -11.42 -14.43 -23.39
N PRO A 76 -10.68 -15.54 -23.15
CA PRO A 76 -10.46 -16.03 -21.79
C PRO A 76 -9.45 -15.21 -20.97
N ASP A 77 -8.62 -14.36 -21.58
CA ASP A 77 -7.51 -13.73 -20.87
C ASP A 77 -7.35 -12.26 -21.27
N TYR A 78 -8.19 -11.37 -20.73
CA TYR A 78 -7.83 -9.95 -20.69
C TYR A 78 -6.96 -9.74 -19.44
N PHE A 79 -5.67 -9.51 -19.65
CA PHE A 79 -4.80 -9.05 -18.58
C PHE A 79 -5.43 -7.76 -18.02
N ILE A 80 -5.77 -7.78 -16.72
CA ILE A 80 -6.31 -6.62 -15.96
C ILE A 80 -5.34 -5.41 -16.00
N PHE A 81 -4.15 -5.61 -16.57
CA PHE A 81 -2.99 -4.73 -16.61
C PHE A 81 -2.35 -4.74 -18.01
N ASP A 82 -3.09 -4.44 -19.08
CA ASP A 82 -2.51 -3.99 -20.37
C ASP A 82 -2.42 -2.47 -20.38
N SER A 83 -1.46 -1.94 -21.15
CA SER A 83 -1.01 -0.57 -21.38
C SER A 83 -2.13 0.49 -21.53
N ASN A 84 -3.38 0.10 -21.80
CA ASN A 84 -4.55 0.97 -21.93
C ASN A 84 -5.59 0.86 -20.77
N SER A 85 -5.29 0.13 -19.69
CA SER A 85 -6.31 -0.41 -18.78
C SER A 85 -6.16 0.06 -17.33
N GLN A 86 -6.19 1.37 -17.06
CA GLN A 86 -6.27 1.92 -15.68
C GLN A 86 -7.60 1.61 -14.95
N ASN A 87 -8.35 0.62 -15.42
CA ASN A 87 -9.77 0.44 -15.17
C ASN A 87 -10.07 -0.09 -13.77
N LEU A 88 -9.28 -1.00 -13.22
CA LEU A 88 -9.66 -1.64 -11.96
C LEU A 88 -9.76 -0.64 -10.80
N MET A 89 -8.72 0.17 -10.61
CA MET A 89 -8.69 1.09 -9.47
C MET A 89 -9.66 2.25 -9.66
N ASP A 90 -9.81 2.77 -10.88
CA ASP A 90 -10.79 3.82 -11.14
C ASP A 90 -12.23 3.30 -11.00
N VAL A 91 -12.55 2.11 -11.52
CA VAL A 91 -13.88 1.47 -11.37
C VAL A 91 -14.21 1.24 -9.90
N LEU A 92 -13.27 0.74 -9.10
CA LEU A 92 -13.50 0.48 -7.67
C LEU A 92 -13.58 1.76 -6.82
N ARG A 93 -12.91 2.84 -7.24
CA ARG A 93 -12.89 4.13 -6.54
C ARG A 93 -13.93 5.13 -7.05
N ALA A 94 -14.57 4.84 -8.17
CA ALA A 94 -15.51 5.71 -8.88
C ALA A 94 -14.91 7.09 -9.23
N ASP A 95 -13.64 7.13 -9.66
CA ASP A 95 -12.90 8.39 -9.88
C ASP A 95 -13.27 9.12 -11.18
N GLY A 96 -13.90 8.41 -12.12
CA GLY A 96 -14.68 9.00 -13.21
C GLY A 96 -14.21 8.65 -14.62
N LEU A 97 -13.22 7.77 -14.77
CA LEU A 97 -12.67 7.34 -16.06
C LEU A 97 -13.02 5.88 -16.40
N SER A 98 -14.15 5.39 -15.88
CA SER A 98 -14.47 3.95 -15.83
C SER A 98 -15.12 3.48 -17.13
N TRP A 99 -14.48 3.75 -18.26
CA TRP A 99 -15.05 3.58 -19.59
C TRP A 99 -14.58 2.29 -20.25
N ASP A 100 -15.52 1.45 -20.66
CA ASP A 100 -15.22 0.30 -21.50
C ASP A 100 -15.18 0.72 -22.98
N SER A 101 -13.99 0.69 -23.58
CA SER A 101 -13.80 1.04 -25.00
C SER A 101 -14.42 0.02 -25.97
N SER A 102 -14.79 -1.17 -25.51
CA SER A 102 -15.38 -2.23 -26.33
C SER A 102 -16.91 -2.19 -26.36
N THR A 103 -17.54 -1.73 -25.28
CA THR A 103 -19.01 -1.61 -25.17
C THR A 103 -19.50 -0.17 -25.19
N GLY A 104 -18.63 0.82 -24.95
CA GLY A 104 -18.99 2.23 -24.84
C GLY A 104 -19.74 2.58 -23.56
N GLU A 105 -19.70 1.70 -22.56
CA GLU A 105 -20.47 1.83 -21.32
C GLU A 105 -19.58 2.19 -20.14
N ASN A 106 -20.16 2.89 -19.15
CA ASN A 106 -19.51 3.08 -17.86
C ASN A 106 -19.56 1.76 -17.07
N LEU A 107 -18.39 1.25 -16.68
CA LEU A 107 -18.24 0.00 -15.93
C LEU A 107 -18.85 0.11 -14.52
N ASN A 108 -18.82 1.28 -13.88
CA ASN A 108 -19.46 1.60 -12.60
C ASN A 108 -20.53 2.70 -12.77
N PRO A 109 -21.68 2.39 -13.39
CA PRO A 109 -22.68 3.40 -13.74
C PRO A 109 -23.34 4.03 -12.50
N LYS A 110 -23.40 3.31 -11.36
CA LYS A 110 -23.94 3.85 -10.10
C LYS A 110 -22.91 4.67 -9.30
N ARG A 111 -21.66 4.77 -9.77
CA ARG A 111 -20.56 5.50 -9.11
C ARG A 111 -20.39 5.11 -7.63
N ILE A 112 -20.53 3.83 -7.33
CA ILE A 112 -20.38 3.31 -5.97
C ILE A 112 -18.89 3.17 -5.67
N VAL A 113 -18.46 3.67 -4.52
CA VAL A 113 -17.08 3.56 -4.06
C VAL A 113 -16.94 2.25 -3.27
N PHE A 114 -16.30 1.26 -3.89
CA PHE A 114 -16.04 -0.05 -3.27
C PHE A 114 -14.73 -0.09 -2.50
N PHE A 115 -13.83 0.86 -2.78
CA PHE A 115 -12.49 0.89 -2.23
C PHE A 115 -12.03 2.33 -2.04
N SER A 116 -11.43 2.65 -0.88
CA SER A 116 -10.89 3.99 -0.60
C SER A 116 -9.68 3.97 0.34
N PRO A 117 -8.61 3.26 0.00
CA PRO A 117 -7.36 3.41 0.72
C PRO A 117 -6.79 4.82 0.51
N PRO A 118 -5.94 5.30 1.44
CA PRO A 118 -5.17 6.51 1.20
C PRO A 118 -4.32 6.36 -0.06
N TYR A 119 -4.39 7.36 -0.95
CA TYR A 119 -3.53 7.41 -2.13
C TYR A 119 -2.07 7.50 -1.72
N ALA A 120 -1.19 6.92 -2.54
CA ALA A 120 0.24 7.16 -2.40
C ALA A 120 0.54 8.65 -2.61
N LYS A 121 1.25 9.26 -1.65
CA LYS A 121 1.60 10.69 -1.69
C LYS A 121 2.52 11.06 -2.85
N ASP A 122 3.40 10.14 -3.23
CA ASP A 122 4.27 10.24 -4.40
C ASP A 122 4.26 8.88 -5.12
N PRO A 123 3.64 8.77 -6.30
CA PRO A 123 3.56 7.51 -7.02
C PRO A 123 4.89 7.09 -7.69
N THR A 124 5.84 8.01 -7.83
CA THR A 124 7.17 7.73 -8.39
C THR A 124 8.14 7.20 -7.34
N ASN A 125 7.93 7.55 -6.06
CA ASN A 125 8.68 7.03 -4.90
C ASN A 125 7.73 6.64 -3.75
N PRO A 126 6.87 5.63 -3.95
CA PRO A 126 5.83 5.28 -3.01
C PRO A 126 6.38 4.63 -1.74
N ARG A 127 6.09 5.27 -0.60
CA ARG A 127 6.39 4.71 0.73
C ARG A 127 5.19 4.05 1.39
N SER A 128 3.98 4.54 1.10
CA SER A 128 2.72 4.06 1.68
C SER A 128 1.56 4.43 0.76
N GLY A 129 0.46 3.68 0.84
CA GLY A 129 -0.78 3.93 0.11
C GLY A 129 -0.88 3.12 -1.19
N ILE A 130 -2.05 3.17 -1.81
CA ILE A 130 -2.35 2.43 -3.02
C ILE A 130 -2.69 3.44 -4.10
N ALA A 131 -1.93 3.40 -5.20
CA ALA A 131 -2.18 4.21 -6.39
C ALA A 131 -1.91 3.36 -7.65
N PRO A 132 -2.59 3.65 -8.76
CA PRO A 132 -2.11 3.23 -10.07
C PRO A 132 -0.71 3.83 -10.26
N GLY A 133 0.24 3.03 -10.75
CA GLY A 133 1.61 3.51 -10.91
C GLY A 133 1.69 4.61 -11.96
N THR A 134 2.77 5.39 -11.92
CA THR A 134 2.96 6.54 -12.82
C THR A 134 4.06 6.27 -13.83
N GLY A 135 3.89 6.76 -15.06
CA GLY A 135 4.86 6.60 -16.16
C GLY A 135 4.32 5.81 -17.35
N ALA A 136 5.21 5.36 -18.25
CA ALA A 136 4.85 4.65 -19.48
C ALA A 136 4.06 3.35 -19.25
N ASN A 137 4.12 2.79 -18.03
CA ASN A 137 3.41 1.59 -17.60
C ASN A 137 2.29 1.91 -16.59
N ALA A 138 1.71 3.12 -16.61
CA ALA A 138 0.69 3.56 -15.65
C ALA A 138 -0.61 2.71 -15.66
N GLY A 139 -0.84 1.92 -16.72
CA GLY A 139 -1.91 0.92 -16.79
C GLY A 139 -1.58 -0.43 -16.12
N ASN A 140 -0.29 -0.67 -15.85
CA ASN A 140 0.23 -1.98 -15.48
C ASN A 140 0.84 -2.04 -14.09
N THR A 141 0.93 -0.90 -13.40
CA THR A 141 1.69 -0.79 -12.17
C THR A 141 0.79 -0.55 -10.95
N MET A 142 1.01 -1.27 -9.86
CA MET A 142 0.32 -1.09 -8.58
C MET A 142 1.33 -0.91 -7.45
N ILE A 143 1.04 0.02 -6.55
CA ILE A 143 1.84 0.23 -5.34
C ILE A 143 1.31 -0.63 -4.21
N LEU A 144 2.19 -1.43 -3.60
CA LEU A 144 1.86 -2.36 -2.53
C LEU A 144 3.00 -2.42 -1.51
N GLY A 145 2.73 -2.09 -0.24
CA GLY A 145 3.75 -2.18 0.82
C GLY A 145 5.06 -1.39 0.55
N GLY A 146 5.00 -0.30 -0.23
CA GLY A 146 6.16 0.52 -0.58
C GLY A 146 7.01 0.00 -1.76
N ALA A 147 6.51 -1.00 -2.50
CA ALA A 147 7.08 -1.45 -3.76
C ALA A 147 6.15 -1.09 -4.93
N LEU A 148 6.74 -0.77 -6.08
CA LEU A 148 6.01 -0.77 -7.35
C LEU A 148 5.97 -2.19 -7.88
N ILE A 149 4.78 -2.68 -8.20
CA ILE A 149 4.56 -3.97 -8.85
C ILE A 149 4.14 -3.67 -10.29
N ASP A 150 4.91 -4.09 -11.28
CA ASP A 150 4.60 -3.97 -12.70
C ASP A 150 4.13 -5.33 -13.23
N PHE A 151 2.89 -5.36 -13.72
CA PHE A 151 2.23 -6.52 -14.29
C PHE A 151 2.35 -6.42 -15.81
N VAL A 152 3.33 -7.12 -16.38
CA VAL A 152 3.56 -7.18 -17.83
C VAL A 152 3.09 -8.53 -18.37
N SER A 153 2.86 -8.64 -19.69
CA SER A 153 2.43 -9.89 -20.32
C SER A 153 3.42 -11.06 -20.10
N THR A 154 4.67 -10.77 -19.73
CA THR A 154 5.71 -11.75 -19.43
C THR A 154 5.80 -12.14 -17.94
N GLY A 155 5.01 -11.53 -17.05
CA GLY A 155 4.96 -11.86 -15.63
C GLY A 155 4.85 -10.64 -14.71
N ILE A 156 5.14 -10.87 -13.42
CA ILE A 156 5.13 -9.85 -12.38
C ILE A 156 6.57 -9.41 -12.11
N THR A 157 6.85 -8.11 -12.23
CA THR A 157 8.13 -7.52 -11.83
C THR A 157 7.91 -6.54 -10.68
N THR A 158 8.91 -6.38 -9.82
CA THR A 158 8.80 -5.50 -8.64
C THR A 158 10.00 -4.58 -8.55
N THR A 159 9.75 -3.28 -8.39
CA THR A 159 10.76 -2.26 -8.14
C THR A 159 10.61 -1.76 -6.71
N THR A 160 11.63 -2.01 -5.89
CA THR A 160 11.69 -1.58 -4.48
C THR A 160 12.60 -0.36 -4.34
N TRP A 161 12.20 0.59 -3.50
CA TRP A 161 12.96 1.81 -3.20
C TRP A 161 13.63 1.77 -1.81
#